data_AF-A0A382MR22-F1
#
_entry.id   AF-A0A382MR22-F1
#
_cell.length_a   1.000
_cell.length_b   1.000
_cell.length_c   1.000
_cell.angle_alpha   90.00
_cell.angle_beta   90.00
_cell.angle_gamma   90.00
#
_symmetry.space_group_name_H-M   'P 1'
#
loop_
_entity.id
_entity.type
_entity.pdbx_description
1 polymer ?
#
loop_
_entity_poly.entity_id
_entity_poly.type
_entity_poly.pdbx_seq_one_letter_code
_entity_poly.pdbx_strand_id
1 'polypeptide(L)'
;MFDFVGVAIGILFAVLIVSGIIFLIGYALKNTGVKISFDLSLNGYFYFVRLISGGVFCLAGISRIIQAIFAMIFGDSFSFEMTTIGNIDGKPSAETLQMYDGSIEASLFTGITTAIISGIIYLVHVYLQKKNENAKKDSSNDIIFKMLVFAGTILFGLITIVSLVGSIEELYKFILFDSINNVEDWRKGVPGEPLSIAISSLIVWSFTLRRLMKIIKK
;
A
#
# COMPACT_ATOMS: atom_id res chain seq x y z
N MET A 1 8.86 19.33 4.31
CA MET A 1 8.92 18.43 5.47
C MET A 1 7.72 17.52 5.28
N PHE A 2 7.88 16.19 5.15
CA PHE A 2 6.74 15.32 5.42
C PHE A 2 6.14 15.85 6.72
N ASP A 3 4.87 16.26 6.70
CA ASP A 3 4.27 16.88 7.88
C ASP A 3 4.59 15.93 9.03
N PHE A 4 5.42 16.37 9.98
CA PHE A 4 6.07 15.44 10.93
C PHE A 4 4.97 14.66 11.66
N VAL A 5 3.82 15.31 11.83
CA VAL A 5 2.56 14.75 12.28
C VAL A 5 2.03 13.67 11.34
N GLY A 6 1.92 13.91 10.03
CA GLY A 6 1.45 12.92 9.04
C GLY A 6 2.35 11.69 8.92
N VAL A 7 3.67 11.85 8.88
CA VAL A 7 4.61 10.70 8.87
C VAL A 7 4.67 10.02 10.24
N ALA A 8 4.62 10.76 11.35
CA ALA A 8 4.51 10.16 12.68
C ALA A 8 3.20 9.37 12.84
N ILE A 9 2.08 9.86 12.31
CA ILE A 9 0.80 9.14 12.28
C ILE A 9 0.91 7.91 11.37
N GLY A 10 1.52 8.03 10.19
CA GLY A 10 1.74 6.89 9.29
C GLY A 10 2.61 5.81 9.91
N ILE A 11 3.72 6.19 10.55
CA ILE A 11 4.60 5.28 11.30
C ILE A 11 3.86 4.72 12.52
N LEU A 12 3.09 5.53 13.26
CA LEU A 12 2.29 5.09 14.39
C LEU A 12 1.27 4.04 13.95
N PHE A 13 0.57 4.25 12.83
CA PHE A 13 -0.36 3.27 12.27
C PHE A 13 0.37 2.01 11.80
N ALA A 14 1.50 2.14 11.11
CA ALA A 14 2.30 0.98 10.71
C ALA A 14 2.79 0.18 11.92
N VAL A 15 3.29 0.87 12.95
CA VAL A 15 3.70 0.26 14.22
C VAL A 15 2.51 -0.35 14.93
N LEU A 16 1.35 0.30 15.01
CA LEU A 16 0.13 -0.25 15.62
C LEU A 16 -0.39 -1.48 14.87
N ILE A 17 -0.31 -1.49 13.54
CA ILE A 17 -0.71 -2.63 12.71
C ILE A 17 0.27 -3.78 12.92
N VAL A 18 1.59 -3.53 12.84
CA VAL A 18 2.62 -4.55 13.07
C VAL A 18 2.54 -5.08 14.50
N SER A 19 2.41 -4.21 15.49
CA SER A 19 2.27 -4.57 16.91
C SER A 19 0.96 -5.31 17.17
N GLY A 20 -0.14 -4.90 16.55
CA GLY A 20 -1.43 -5.57 16.61
C GLY A 20 -1.39 -6.96 15.99
N ILE A 21 -0.68 -7.13 14.87
CA ILE A 21 -0.43 -8.44 14.25
C ILE A 21 0.45 -9.30 15.17
N ILE A 22 1.54 -8.78 15.73
CA ILE A 22 2.38 -9.54 16.65
C ILE A 22 1.59 -9.94 17.91
N PHE A 23 0.80 -9.01 18.46
CA PHE A 23 -0.02 -9.23 19.64
C PHE A 23 -1.10 -10.27 19.40
N LEU A 24 -1.87 -10.17 18.30
CA LEU A 24 -2.90 -11.14 17.98
C LEU A 24 -2.31 -12.52 17.67
N ILE A 25 -1.11 -12.61 17.06
CA ILE A 25 -0.37 -13.86 16.87
C ILE A 25 -0.02 -14.43 18.24
N GLY A 26 0.60 -13.63 19.12
CA GLY A 26 0.98 -14.05 20.47
C GLY A 26 -0.23 -14.46 21.33
N TYR A 27 -1.33 -13.72 21.24
CA TYR A 27 -2.58 -13.98 21.97
C TYR A 27 -3.26 -15.27 21.48
N ALA A 28 -3.35 -15.46 20.16
CA ALA A 28 -3.88 -16.69 19.58
C ALA A 28 -3.04 -17.92 19.94
N LEU A 29 -1.70 -17.78 19.97
CA LEU A 29 -0.78 -18.85 20.36
C LEU A 29 -0.82 -19.16 21.86
N LYS A 30 -0.99 -18.15 22.73
CA LYS A 30 -1.03 -18.31 24.19
C LYS A 30 -2.22 -19.15 24.66
N ASN A 31 -3.39 -18.97 24.06
CA ASN A 31 -4.61 -19.70 24.45
C ASN A 31 -4.80 -21.05 23.76
N THR A 32 -3.97 -21.39 22.78
CA THR A 32 -4.10 -22.64 22.00
C THR A 32 -3.06 -23.71 22.35
N GLY A 33 -2.05 -23.38 23.16
CA GLY A 33 -0.96 -24.31 23.50
C GLY A 33 -0.05 -24.67 22.31
N VAL A 34 -0.14 -23.92 21.21
CA VAL A 34 0.58 -24.18 19.96
C VAL A 34 2.05 -23.81 20.13
N LYS A 35 2.94 -24.81 20.11
CA LYS A 35 4.38 -24.59 19.96
C LYS A 35 4.67 -24.10 18.54
N ILE A 36 5.44 -23.03 18.38
CA ILE A 36 5.83 -22.52 17.06
C ILE A 36 6.74 -23.56 16.40
N SER A 37 6.20 -24.30 15.44
CA SER A 37 6.98 -25.20 14.59
C SER A 37 7.63 -24.41 13.46
N PHE A 38 8.75 -24.92 12.94
CA PHE A 38 9.40 -24.35 11.76
C PHE A 38 8.42 -24.22 10.58
N ASP A 39 7.54 -25.21 10.43
CA ASP A 39 6.52 -25.25 9.38
C ASP A 39 5.49 -24.13 9.50
N LEU A 40 5.06 -23.86 10.73
CA LEU A 40 4.14 -22.75 11.04
C LEU A 40 4.78 -21.40 10.71
N SER A 41 6.05 -21.22 11.10
CA SER A 41 6.81 -20.01 10.82
C SER A 41 7.02 -19.80 9.33
N LEU A 42 7.35 -20.86 8.59
CA LEU A 42 7.61 -20.80 7.15
C LEU A 42 6.33 -20.48 6.35
N ASN A 43 5.19 -21.05 6.73
CA ASN A 43 3.90 -20.70 6.12
C ASN A 43 3.48 -19.26 6.44
N GLY A 44 3.71 -18.80 7.67
CA GLY A 44 3.50 -17.40 8.04
C GLY A 44 4.36 -16.43 7.22
N TYR A 45 5.64 -16.77 7.02
CA TYR A 45 6.55 -16.03 6.14
C TYR A 45 6.01 -15.93 4.71
N PHE A 46 5.63 -17.06 4.09
CA PHE A 46 5.11 -17.04 2.71
C PHE A 46 3.86 -16.15 2.58
N TYR A 47 2.94 -16.24 3.52
CA TYR A 47 1.75 -15.39 3.52
C TYR A 47 2.08 -13.92 3.72
N PHE A 48 2.99 -13.60 4.64
CA PHE A 48 3.42 -12.23 4.88
C PHE A 48 4.07 -11.62 3.64
N VAL A 49 5.03 -12.32 3.02
CA VAL A 49 5.69 -11.82 1.80
C VAL A 49 4.68 -11.65 0.67
N ARG A 50 3.75 -12.59 0.48
CA ARG A 50 2.68 -12.46 -0.53
C ARG A 50 1.78 -11.24 -0.27
N LEU A 51 1.48 -10.93 0.98
CA LEU A 51 0.68 -9.76 1.35
C LEU A 51 1.43 -8.46 1.07
N ILE A 52 2.73 -8.40 1.38
CA ILE A 52 3.55 -7.21 1.11
C ILE A 52 3.83 -7.03 -0.38
N SER A 53 4.27 -8.08 -1.09
CA SER A 53 4.59 -7.98 -2.51
C SER A 53 3.34 -7.82 -3.38
N GLY A 54 2.38 -8.74 -3.25
CA GLY A 54 1.16 -8.73 -4.08
C GLY A 54 0.11 -7.74 -3.62
N GLY A 55 0.15 -7.32 -2.35
CA GLY A 55 -0.74 -6.30 -1.81
C GLY A 55 -0.10 -4.93 -1.91
N VAL A 56 0.88 -4.62 -1.07
CA VAL A 56 1.43 -3.25 -0.91
C VAL A 56 2.20 -2.78 -2.15
N PHE A 57 3.21 -3.52 -2.60
CA PHE A 57 4.04 -3.08 -3.72
C PHE A 57 3.32 -3.15 -5.07
N CYS A 58 2.52 -4.19 -5.29
CA CYS A 58 1.71 -4.28 -6.50
C CYS A 58 0.67 -3.14 -6.56
N LEU A 59 0.04 -2.80 -5.43
CA LEU A 59 -0.85 -1.65 -5.32
C LEU A 59 -0.11 -0.34 -5.61
N ALA A 60 1.10 -0.15 -5.09
CA ALA A 60 1.91 1.03 -5.41
C ALA A 60 2.17 1.13 -6.92
N GLY A 61 2.53 0.02 -7.57
CA GLY A 61 2.71 -0.03 -9.02
C GLY A 61 1.42 0.27 -9.81
N ILE A 62 0.31 -0.37 -9.44
CA ILE A 62 -1.01 -0.16 -10.07
C ILE A 62 -1.47 1.27 -9.87
N SER A 63 -1.26 1.85 -8.69
CA SER A 63 -1.62 3.23 -8.39
C SER A 63 -0.91 4.20 -9.33
N ARG A 64 0.40 4.02 -9.55
CA ARG A 64 1.14 4.85 -10.52
C ARG A 64 0.64 4.69 -11.96
N ILE A 65 0.23 3.48 -12.34
CA ILE A 65 -0.37 3.24 -13.67
C ILE A 65 -1.73 3.97 -13.78
N ILE A 66 -2.59 3.87 -12.77
CA ILE A 66 -3.88 4.57 -12.73
C ILE A 66 -3.67 6.09 -12.74
N GLN A 67 -2.65 6.57 -12.03
CA GLN A 67 -2.29 7.97 -11.98
C GLN A 67 -1.88 8.50 -13.36
N ALA A 68 -1.05 7.74 -14.08
CA ALA A 68 -0.70 8.06 -15.47
C ALA A 68 -1.93 8.04 -16.40
N ILE A 69 -2.85 7.10 -16.21
CA ILE A 69 -4.12 7.07 -16.98
C ILE A 69 -4.94 8.33 -16.69
N PHE A 70 -5.03 8.76 -15.44
CA PHE A 70 -5.72 10.01 -15.12
C PHE A 70 -5.06 11.22 -15.72
N ALA A 71 -3.73 11.28 -15.75
CA ALA A 71 -3.01 12.36 -16.41
C ALA A 71 -3.29 12.41 -17.92
N MET A 72 -3.36 11.25 -18.59
CA MET A 72 -3.74 11.19 -20.01
C MET A 72 -5.15 11.73 -20.29
N ILE A 73 -6.07 11.62 -19.33
CA ILE A 73 -7.49 12.00 -19.50
C ILE A 73 -7.76 13.43 -19.02
N PHE A 74 -7.19 13.82 -17.89
CA PHE A 74 -7.52 15.04 -17.14
C PHE A 74 -6.37 16.05 -17.11
N GLY A 75 -5.22 15.73 -17.69
CA GLY A 75 -4.03 16.58 -17.79
C GLY A 75 -2.96 16.26 -16.75
N ASP A 76 -1.74 16.75 -17.02
CA ASP A 76 -0.51 16.44 -16.27
C ASP A 76 -0.58 16.75 -14.77
N SER A 77 -1.54 17.59 -14.35
CA SER A 77 -1.83 17.84 -12.92
C SER A 77 -2.11 16.55 -12.12
N PHE A 78 -2.60 15.50 -12.77
CA PHE A 78 -2.89 14.21 -12.14
C PHE A 78 -1.67 13.31 -11.99
N SER A 79 -0.58 13.52 -12.75
CA SER A 79 0.64 12.70 -12.65
C SER A 79 1.70 13.27 -11.72
N PHE A 80 1.53 14.49 -11.22
CA PHE A 80 2.45 15.04 -10.22
C PHE A 80 2.37 14.30 -8.88
N GLU A 81 3.53 14.20 -8.25
CA GLU A 81 3.71 13.73 -6.89
C GLU A 81 4.37 14.85 -6.09
N MET A 82 3.78 15.18 -4.94
CA MET A 82 4.31 16.23 -4.08
C MET A 82 5.39 15.64 -3.18
N THR A 83 6.65 15.95 -3.47
CA THR A 83 7.77 15.62 -2.57
C THR A 83 8.33 16.90 -1.98
N THR A 84 8.56 16.92 -0.66
CA THR A 84 9.34 18.01 -0.07
C THR A 84 10.76 17.53 0.15
N ILE A 85 11.70 18.02 -0.66
CA ILE A 85 13.11 17.78 -0.42
C ILE A 85 13.58 18.75 0.67
N GLY A 86 13.90 18.21 1.84
CA GLY A 86 14.63 18.94 2.87
C GLY A 86 16.09 19.12 2.45
N ASN A 87 16.59 20.34 2.58
CA ASN A 87 17.91 20.77 2.13
C ASN A 87 19.03 19.88 2.70
N ILE A 88 19.90 19.32 1.85
CA ILE A 88 21.05 18.48 2.23
C ILE A 88 22.20 19.35 2.83
N ASP A 89 22.17 20.67 2.60
CA ASP A 89 23.32 21.55 2.86
C ASP A 89 23.11 22.61 3.98
N GLY A 90 22.14 22.43 4.87
CA GLY A 90 22.08 23.16 6.15
C GLY A 90 21.93 24.69 6.11
N LYS A 91 21.60 25.30 4.96
CA LYS A 91 21.26 26.74 4.86
C LYS A 91 19.75 26.97 4.75
N PRO A 92 19.20 27.98 5.45
CA PRO A 92 17.79 28.32 5.33
C PRO A 92 17.60 29.19 4.09
N SER A 93 17.30 28.56 2.96
CA SER A 93 16.63 29.22 1.84
C SER A 93 15.26 28.59 1.66
N ALA A 94 14.27 29.41 1.30
CA ALA A 94 12.84 29.10 1.19
C ALA A 94 12.54 27.66 0.74
N GLU A 95 11.55 27.03 1.38
CA GLU A 95 11.06 25.68 1.09
C GLU A 95 10.96 25.41 -0.42
N THR A 96 11.97 24.76 -0.98
CA THR A 96 11.93 24.28 -2.37
C THR A 96 11.11 23.00 -2.38
N LEU A 97 9.81 23.13 -2.60
CA LEU A 97 8.95 22.03 -3.03
C LEU A 97 9.47 21.56 -4.39
N GLN A 98 10.20 20.45 -4.44
CA GLN A 98 10.53 19.80 -5.70
C GLN A 98 9.39 18.85 -6.04
N MET A 99 8.54 19.26 -6.98
CA MET A 99 7.70 18.30 -7.71
C MET A 99 8.63 17.31 -8.40
N TYR A 100 8.42 16.01 -8.17
CA TYR A 100 9.08 15.00 -9.01
C TYR A 100 8.62 15.19 -10.46
N ASP A 101 9.38 14.70 -11.44
CA ASP A 101 8.94 14.67 -12.83
C ASP A 101 7.57 13.96 -12.90
N GLY A 102 6.50 14.75 -12.97
CA GLY A 102 5.13 14.31 -13.11
C GLY A 102 4.83 13.92 -14.54
N SER A 103 5.84 13.62 -15.37
CA SER A 103 5.61 13.08 -16.69
C SER A 103 4.84 11.76 -16.60
N ILE A 104 3.94 11.59 -17.56
CA ILE A 104 3.16 10.37 -17.72
C ILE A 104 4.12 9.18 -17.89
N GLU A 105 5.24 9.40 -18.59
CA GLU A 105 6.30 8.43 -18.83
C GLU A 105 6.98 7.97 -17.54
N ALA A 106 7.37 8.89 -16.65
CA ALA A 106 7.99 8.54 -15.37
C ALA A 106 7.03 7.74 -14.47
N SER A 107 5.76 8.16 -14.43
CA SER A 107 4.70 7.47 -13.68
C SER A 107 4.45 6.05 -14.21
N LEU A 108 4.35 5.89 -15.54
CA LEU A 108 4.20 4.59 -16.17
C LEU A 108 5.42 3.71 -15.96
N PHE A 109 6.63 4.23 -16.16
CA PHE A 109 7.86 3.45 -16.01
C PHE A 109 7.98 2.93 -14.58
N THR A 110 7.81 3.79 -13.58
CA THR A 110 7.87 3.42 -12.16
C THR A 110 6.75 2.45 -11.79
N GLY A 111 5.53 2.71 -12.26
CA GLY A 111 4.37 1.86 -11.99
C GLY A 111 4.52 0.45 -12.56
N ILE A 112 4.87 0.34 -13.84
CA ILE A 112 5.05 -0.94 -14.55
C ILE A 112 6.20 -1.73 -13.94
N THR A 113 7.36 -1.11 -13.73
CA THR A 113 8.53 -1.80 -13.15
C THR A 113 8.23 -2.32 -11.75
N THR A 114 7.61 -1.49 -10.89
CA THR A 114 7.21 -1.88 -9.54
C THR A 114 6.18 -3.02 -9.56
N ALA A 115 5.17 -2.94 -10.44
CA ALA A 115 4.15 -3.98 -10.58
C ALA A 115 4.75 -5.31 -11.07
N ILE A 116 5.68 -5.28 -12.03
CA ILE A 116 6.34 -6.48 -12.55
C ILE A 116 7.21 -7.12 -11.47
N ILE A 117 8.09 -6.35 -10.81
CA ILE A 117 9.01 -6.88 -9.79
C ILE A 117 8.21 -7.48 -8.63
N SER A 118 7.22 -6.73 -8.12
CA SER A 118 6.38 -7.21 -7.03
C SER A 118 5.53 -8.43 -7.41
N GLY A 119 5.03 -8.47 -8.66
CA GLY A 119 4.33 -9.61 -9.24
C GLY A 119 5.20 -10.86 -9.30
N ILE A 120 6.46 -10.74 -9.73
CA ILE A 120 7.42 -11.86 -9.73
C ILE A 120 7.65 -12.38 -8.31
N ILE A 121 7.92 -11.49 -7.35
CA ILE A 121 8.12 -11.87 -5.95
C ILE A 121 6.87 -12.59 -5.41
N TYR A 122 5.68 -12.07 -5.69
CA TYR A 122 4.41 -12.71 -5.31
C TYR A 122 4.28 -14.12 -5.90
N LEU A 123 4.50 -14.28 -7.22
CA LEU A 123 4.34 -15.56 -7.91
C LEU A 123 5.34 -16.60 -7.40
N VAL A 124 6.60 -16.23 -7.18
CA VAL A 124 7.62 -17.10 -6.60
C VAL A 124 7.17 -17.60 -5.23
N HIS A 125 6.66 -16.72 -4.36
CA HIS A 125 6.23 -17.11 -3.01
C HIS A 125 4.94 -17.94 -3.03
N VAL A 126 4.02 -17.70 -3.97
CA VAL A 126 2.86 -18.58 -4.20
C VAL A 126 3.32 -19.98 -4.60
N TYR A 127 4.28 -20.08 -5.53
CA TYR A 127 4.79 -21.36 -6.02
C TYR A 127 5.52 -22.13 -4.91
N LEU A 128 6.42 -21.47 -4.17
CA LEU A 128 7.16 -22.07 -3.06
C LEU A 128 6.24 -22.55 -1.94
N GLN A 129 5.22 -21.75 -1.60
CA GLN A 129 4.24 -22.13 -0.60
C GLN A 129 3.46 -23.36 -1.05
N LYS A 130 2.93 -23.37 -2.28
CA LYS A 130 2.18 -24.51 -2.81
C LYS A 130 3.04 -25.78 -2.85
N LYS A 131 4.32 -25.65 -3.18
CA LYS A 131 5.29 -26.76 -3.13
C LYS A 131 5.50 -27.28 -1.70
N ASN A 132 5.64 -26.39 -0.72
CA ASN A 132 5.79 -26.74 0.69
C ASN A 132 4.53 -27.41 1.26
N GLU A 133 3.34 -26.91 0.91
CA GLU A 133 2.04 -27.48 1.31
C GLU A 133 1.84 -28.88 0.69
N ASN A 134 2.14 -29.07 -0.59
CA ASN A 134 2.01 -30.39 -1.24
C ASN A 134 2.97 -31.43 -0.65
N ALA A 135 4.12 -31.02 -0.13
CA ALA A 135 5.10 -31.91 0.48
C ALA A 135 4.69 -32.36 1.90
N LYS A 136 3.73 -31.67 2.54
CA LYS A 136 3.31 -31.93 3.92
C LYS A 136 1.85 -32.38 3.93
N LYS A 137 1.62 -33.61 4.42
CA LYS A 137 0.28 -34.21 4.55
C LYS A 137 -0.56 -33.59 5.67
N ASP A 138 0.00 -32.64 6.41
CA ASP A 138 -0.57 -32.06 7.63
C ASP A 138 -0.98 -30.61 7.41
N SER A 139 -2.27 -30.34 7.63
CA SER A 139 -2.95 -29.04 7.39
C SER A 139 -2.61 -27.94 8.40
N SER A 140 -1.40 -27.93 8.94
CA SER A 140 -0.98 -26.93 9.93
C SER A 140 -0.65 -25.60 9.22
N ASN A 141 -1.32 -24.48 9.45
CA ASN A 141 -2.27 -24.10 10.49
C ASN A 141 -3.09 -22.90 9.94
N ASP A 142 -4.39 -23.09 9.76
CA ASP A 142 -5.31 -22.11 9.13
C ASP A 142 -5.29 -20.75 9.86
N ILE A 143 -5.02 -20.75 11.17
CA ILE A 143 -5.12 -19.56 12.04
C ILE A 143 -4.20 -18.41 11.58
N ILE A 144 -2.92 -18.65 11.27
CA ILE A 144 -2.00 -17.58 10.83
C ILE A 144 -2.47 -17.00 9.50
N PHE A 145 -2.95 -17.85 8.60
CA PHE A 145 -3.50 -17.43 7.34
C PHE A 145 -4.76 -16.58 7.52
N LYS A 146 -5.74 -17.03 8.33
CA LYS A 146 -6.95 -16.27 8.66
C LYS A 146 -6.60 -14.90 9.24
N MET A 147 -5.62 -14.88 10.13
CA MET A 147 -5.20 -13.68 10.82
C MET A 147 -4.49 -12.68 9.90
N LEU A 148 -3.59 -13.14 9.01
CA LEU A 148 -2.95 -12.29 8.01
C LEU A 148 -3.95 -11.76 6.98
N VAL A 149 -4.95 -12.57 6.58
CA VAL A 149 -6.04 -12.09 5.72
C VAL A 149 -6.85 -11.00 6.42
N PHE A 150 -7.21 -11.21 7.70
CA PHE A 150 -7.91 -10.22 8.50
C PHE A 150 -7.12 -8.90 8.62
N ALA A 151 -5.83 -9.00 8.96
CA ALA A 151 -4.93 -7.85 9.04
C ALA A 151 -4.81 -7.11 7.70
N GLY A 152 -4.67 -7.85 6.60
CA GLY A 152 -4.68 -7.28 5.25
C GLY A 152 -5.98 -6.56 4.93
N THR A 153 -7.13 -7.13 5.29
CA THR A 153 -8.44 -6.48 5.10
C THR A 153 -8.54 -5.16 5.87
N ILE A 154 -8.05 -5.10 7.11
CA ILE A 154 -8.02 -3.85 7.88
C ILE A 154 -7.07 -2.85 7.22
N LEU A 155 -5.85 -3.27 6.90
CA LEU A 155 -4.83 -2.40 6.30
C LEU A 155 -5.32 -1.75 5.01
N PHE A 156 -5.80 -2.54 4.04
CA PHE A 156 -6.28 -2.01 2.76
C PHE A 156 -7.59 -1.21 2.90
N GLY A 157 -8.43 -1.55 3.88
CA GLY A 157 -9.60 -0.74 4.21
C GLY A 157 -9.22 0.66 4.72
N LEU A 158 -8.27 0.73 5.65
CA LEU A 158 -7.76 2.00 6.17
C LEU A 158 -7.09 2.84 5.08
N ILE A 159 -6.20 2.23 4.27
CA ILE A 159 -5.57 2.93 3.13
C ILE A 159 -6.65 3.50 2.20
N THR A 160 -7.66 2.71 1.85
CA THR A 160 -8.76 3.16 0.98
C THR A 160 -9.50 4.37 1.56
N ILE A 161 -9.88 4.32 2.83
CA ILE A 161 -10.64 5.40 3.48
C ILE A 161 -9.80 6.67 3.55
N VAL A 162 -8.56 6.58 4.05
CA VAL A 162 -7.67 7.75 4.20
C VAL A 162 -7.37 8.38 2.85
N SER A 163 -7.01 7.57 1.84
CA SER A 163 -6.73 8.08 0.50
C SER A 163 -7.97 8.67 -0.18
N LEU A 164 -9.16 8.10 0.05
CA LEU A 164 -10.40 8.66 -0.50
C LEU A 164 -10.71 10.04 0.10
N VAL A 165 -10.52 10.21 1.42
CA VAL A 165 -10.67 11.52 2.08
C VAL A 165 -9.66 12.52 1.52
N GLY A 166 -8.39 12.13 1.40
CA GLY A 166 -7.36 12.97 0.79
C GLY A 166 -7.68 13.33 -0.68
N SER A 167 -8.27 12.41 -1.43
CA SER A 167 -8.68 12.64 -2.83
C SER A 167 -9.74 13.74 -2.93
N ILE A 168 -10.70 13.77 -2.00
CA ILE A 168 -11.74 14.80 -1.97
C ILE A 168 -11.12 16.17 -1.71
N GLU A 169 -10.18 16.26 -0.76
CA GLU A 169 -9.49 17.51 -0.44
C GLU A 169 -8.67 18.03 -1.62
N GLU A 170 -7.87 17.17 -2.25
CA GLU A 170 -7.03 17.54 -3.39
C GLU A 170 -7.85 17.87 -4.64
N LEU A 171 -8.95 17.16 -4.87
CA LEU A 171 -9.87 17.47 -5.97
C LEU A 171 -10.58 18.82 -5.74
N TYR A 172 -10.93 19.15 -4.50
CA TYR A 172 -11.49 20.45 -4.16
C TYR A 172 -10.49 21.57 -4.45
N LYS A 173 -9.22 21.42 -4.04
CA LYS A 173 -8.15 22.38 -4.36
C LYS A 173 -7.97 22.54 -5.88
N PHE A 174 -7.98 21.43 -6.62
CA PHE A 174 -7.86 21.41 -8.07
C PHE A 174 -8.99 22.16 -8.78
N ILE A 175 -10.24 21.93 -8.38
CA ILE A 175 -11.41 22.60 -8.97
C ILE A 175 -11.40 24.10 -8.66
N LEU A 176 -10.95 24.49 -7.46
CA LEU A 176 -11.08 25.86 -6.96
C LEU A 176 -9.95 26.79 -7.39
N PHE A 177 -8.75 26.26 -7.67
CA PHE A 177 -7.56 27.05 -7.99
C PHE A 177 -7.03 26.86 -9.44
N ASP A 178 -7.80 26.21 -10.32
CA ASP A 178 -7.45 25.85 -11.72
C ASP A 178 -6.19 24.95 -11.84
N SER A 179 -5.87 24.41 -13.01
CA SER A 179 -4.80 23.41 -13.18
C SER A 179 -3.38 23.96 -12.94
N ILE A 180 -2.46 23.07 -12.57
CA ILE A 180 -1.04 23.39 -12.32
C ILE A 180 -0.36 23.71 -13.66
N ASN A 181 0.13 24.94 -13.82
CA ASN A 181 0.96 25.33 -14.96
C ASN A 181 2.43 25.56 -14.57
N ASN A 182 2.73 25.82 -13.28
CA ASN A 182 4.08 26.01 -12.75
C ASN A 182 4.27 25.34 -11.38
N VAL A 183 5.51 24.96 -11.03
CA VAL A 183 5.86 24.28 -9.76
C VAL A 183 5.53 25.11 -8.50
N GLU A 184 5.43 26.44 -8.65
CA GLU A 184 5.05 27.37 -7.57
C GLU A 184 3.56 27.32 -7.21
N ASP A 185 2.74 26.64 -8.02
CA ASP A 185 1.29 26.50 -7.82
C ASP A 185 0.91 25.35 -6.87
N TRP A 186 1.70 25.12 -5.82
CA TRP A 186 1.46 24.02 -4.87
C TRP A 186 0.09 24.06 -4.16
N ARG A 187 -0.60 25.20 -4.22
CA ARG A 187 -1.96 25.39 -3.71
C ARG A 187 -3.05 24.79 -4.61
N LYS A 188 -2.71 24.37 -5.84
CA LYS A 188 -3.66 23.94 -6.88
C LYS A 188 -4.05 22.46 -6.85
N GLY A 189 -3.60 21.71 -5.85
CA GLY A 189 -4.06 20.35 -5.60
C GLY A 189 -3.52 19.30 -6.58
N VAL A 190 -3.13 18.15 -6.06
CA VAL A 190 -2.64 16.98 -6.82
C VAL A 190 -3.58 15.80 -6.60
N PRO A 191 -4.75 15.78 -7.26
CA PRO A 191 -5.78 14.79 -6.98
C PRO A 191 -5.42 13.38 -7.45
N GLY A 192 -4.51 13.24 -8.42
CA GLY A 192 -4.25 11.95 -9.06
C GLY A 192 -3.58 10.93 -8.15
N GLU A 193 -2.64 11.33 -7.29
CA GLU A 193 -1.97 10.42 -6.35
C GLU A 193 -2.96 9.80 -5.35
N PRO A 194 -3.65 10.58 -4.48
CA PRO A 194 -4.57 9.99 -3.50
C PRO A 194 -5.73 9.24 -4.16
N LEU A 195 -6.21 9.70 -5.33
CA LEU A 195 -7.31 9.04 -6.03
C LEU A 195 -6.89 7.67 -6.58
N SER A 196 -5.69 7.60 -7.15
CA SER A 196 -5.15 6.35 -7.69
C SER A 196 -4.87 5.35 -6.59
N ILE A 197 -4.37 5.80 -5.43
CA ILE A 197 -4.18 4.95 -4.25
C ILE A 197 -5.53 4.42 -3.78
N ALA A 198 -6.54 5.29 -3.63
CA ALA A 198 -7.87 4.90 -3.17
C ALA A 198 -8.53 3.85 -4.07
N ILE A 199 -8.45 4.02 -5.39
CA ILE A 199 -9.03 3.07 -6.34
C ILE A 199 -8.25 1.74 -6.30
N SER A 200 -6.92 1.79 -6.32
CA SER A 200 -6.07 0.60 -6.28
C SER A 200 -6.29 -0.18 -4.98
N SER A 201 -6.33 0.50 -3.84
CA SER A 201 -6.55 -0.11 -2.54
C SER A 201 -7.96 -0.67 -2.38
N LEU A 202 -8.98 -0.03 -2.95
CA LEU A 202 -10.35 -0.53 -2.94
C LEU A 202 -10.46 -1.88 -3.67
N ILE A 203 -9.75 -2.05 -4.79
CA ILE A 203 -9.70 -3.32 -5.52
C ILE A 203 -9.10 -4.41 -4.63
N VAL A 204 -7.93 -4.16 -4.04
CA VAL A 204 -7.24 -5.12 -3.15
C VAL A 204 -8.08 -5.41 -1.90
N TRP A 205 -8.69 -4.39 -1.30
CA TRP A 205 -9.57 -4.52 -0.16
C TRP A 205 -10.77 -5.40 -0.47
N SER A 206 -11.41 -5.21 -1.64
CA SER A 206 -12.52 -6.04 -2.09
C SER A 206 -12.13 -7.53 -2.20
N PHE A 207 -10.92 -7.82 -2.72
CA PHE A 207 -10.42 -9.20 -2.78
C PHE A 207 -10.16 -9.79 -1.39
N THR A 208 -9.48 -9.05 -0.51
CA THR A 208 -9.15 -9.53 0.84
C THR A 208 -10.42 -9.71 1.70
N LEU A 209 -11.38 -8.78 1.62
CA LEU A 209 -12.67 -8.87 2.30
C LEU A 209 -13.48 -10.07 1.82
N ARG A 210 -13.57 -10.30 0.50
CA ARG A 210 -14.21 -11.51 -0.05
C ARG A 210 -13.56 -12.78 0.46
N ARG A 211 -12.23 -12.80 0.57
CA ARG A 211 -11.48 -13.94 1.11
C ARG A 211 -11.77 -14.14 2.60
N LEU A 212 -11.80 -13.08 3.39
CA LEU A 212 -12.16 -13.11 4.80
C LEU A 212 -13.59 -13.63 5.01
N MET A 213 -14.57 -13.14 4.25
CA MET A 213 -15.95 -13.63 4.34
C MET A 213 -16.08 -15.12 4.03
N LYS A 214 -15.32 -15.64 3.05
CA LYS A 214 -15.28 -17.08 2.74
C LYS A 214 -14.67 -17.91 3.86
N ILE A 215 -13.70 -17.35 4.57
CA ILE A 215 -13.04 -17.99 5.72
C ILE A 215 -13.97 -18.06 6.92
N ILE A 216 -14.77 -17.01 7.19
CA ILE A 216 -15.69 -16.95 8.34
C ILE A 216 -16.93 -17.83 8.12
N LYS A 217 -17.39 -17.99 6.88
CA LYS A 217 -18.56 -18.83 6.54
C LYS A 217 -18.29 -20.35 6.60
N LYS A 218 -17.02 -20.76 6.69
CA LYS A 218 -16.60 -22.16 6.83
C LYS A 218 -16.26 -22.45 8.29
#